data_AF-A0A9D1WSY2-F1
#
_entry.id   AF-A0A9D1WSY2-F1
#
_cell.length_a   1.000
_cell.length_b   1.000
_cell.length_c   1.000
_cell.angle_alpha   90.00
_cell.angle_beta   90.00
_cell.angle_gamma   90.00
#
_symmetry.space_group_name_H-M   'P 1'
#
loop_
_entity.id
_entity.type
_entity.pdbx_description
1 polymer ?
#
loop_
_entity_poly.entity_id
_entity_poly.type
_entity_poly.pdbx_seq_one_letter_code
_entity_poly.pdbx_strand_id
1 'polypeptide(L)'
;MNQTDKTPSAAPEAAAQQQTPLIIGIGASAGGLEALQQFFSYMPNNSGLSFVVIQHLSPDYKSLMADILGKHTEMAVYQAENGAAVEPDTVYLIPPKKYMTIQGGKLVLSDYNHGSLNHPIDIFFTSLAEEKREHSIVVVLSGTGSDGTNGVKAVKEHGGLVIAQAPETAKF
;
A
#
# COMPACT_ATOMS: atom_id res chain seq x y z
N MET A 1 -54.19 -33.98 16.59
CA MET A 1 -53.41 -33.23 17.60
C MET A 1 -52.42 -34.22 18.20
N ASN A 2 -51.11 -34.07 18.30
CA ASN A 2 -50.05 -33.06 18.16
C ASN A 2 -48.79 -33.92 17.88
N GLN A 3 -47.64 -33.50 17.41
CA GLN A 3 -47.01 -32.28 16.91
C GLN A 3 -45.73 -32.82 16.26
N THR A 4 -45.33 -32.24 15.15
CA THR A 4 -44.04 -32.45 14.50
C THR A 4 -42.91 -31.88 15.37
N ASP A 5 -41.89 -32.67 15.72
CA ASP A 5 -40.64 -32.13 16.24
C ASP A 5 -39.60 -32.00 15.13
N LYS A 6 -39.20 -30.73 14.95
CA LYS A 6 -38.25 -30.19 13.98
C LYS A 6 -36.83 -30.67 14.27
N THR A 7 -36.19 -31.21 13.25
CA THR A 7 -34.73 -31.14 13.09
C THR A 7 -34.31 -29.66 13.08
N PRO A 8 -33.24 -29.25 13.80
CA PRO A 8 -32.70 -27.91 13.62
C PRO A 8 -31.99 -27.85 12.27
N SER A 9 -32.60 -27.13 11.33
CA SER A 9 -31.95 -26.71 10.09
C SER A 9 -30.85 -25.74 10.47
N ALA A 10 -29.58 -26.17 10.36
CA ALA A 10 -28.45 -25.27 10.41
C ALA A 10 -28.66 -24.18 9.35
N ALA A 11 -28.67 -22.92 9.79
CA ALA A 11 -28.65 -21.78 8.89
C ALA A 11 -27.38 -21.87 8.03
N PRO A 12 -27.42 -21.46 6.75
CA PRO A 12 -26.22 -21.42 5.94
C PRO A 12 -25.24 -20.45 6.61
N GLU A 13 -24.07 -20.96 7.01
CA GLU A 13 -22.90 -20.14 7.30
C GLU A 13 -22.68 -19.25 6.08
N ALA A 14 -22.99 -17.95 6.24
CA ALA A 14 -22.72 -16.97 5.22
C ALA A 14 -21.22 -17.04 4.94
N ALA A 15 -20.85 -17.58 3.78
CA ALA A 15 -19.49 -17.53 3.28
C ALA A 15 -19.06 -16.07 3.36
N ALA A 16 -18.12 -15.76 4.27
CA ALA A 16 -17.54 -14.44 4.38
C ALA A 16 -16.99 -14.10 2.98
N GLN A 17 -17.66 -13.17 2.29
CA GLN A 17 -17.16 -12.62 1.05
C GLN A 17 -15.81 -12.01 1.41
N GLN A 18 -14.71 -12.63 0.97
CA GLN A 18 -13.37 -12.06 1.12
C GLN A 18 -13.38 -10.74 0.34
N GLN A 19 -13.70 -9.65 1.04
CA GLN A 19 -13.65 -8.32 0.48
C GLN A 19 -12.19 -8.05 0.15
N THR A 20 -11.91 -7.85 -1.14
CA THR A 20 -10.61 -7.39 -1.58
C THR A 20 -10.33 -6.05 -0.90
N PRO A 21 -9.19 -5.90 -0.20
CA PRO A 21 -8.95 -4.68 0.55
C PRO A 21 -8.77 -3.50 -0.40
N LEU A 22 -9.09 -2.32 0.10
CA LEU A 22 -8.75 -1.08 -0.59
C LEU A 22 -7.27 -0.81 -0.40
N ILE A 23 -6.56 -0.62 -1.51
CA ILE A 23 -5.09 -0.55 -1.54
C ILE A 23 -4.67 0.91 -1.63
N ILE A 24 -3.90 1.35 -0.64
CA ILE A 24 -3.38 2.72 -0.53
C ILE A 24 -1.90 2.71 -0.88
N GLY A 25 -1.52 3.35 -1.98
CA GLY A 25 -0.11 3.55 -2.34
C GLY A 25 0.48 4.74 -1.59
N ILE A 26 1.60 4.57 -0.89
CA ILE A 26 2.30 5.66 -0.21
C ILE A 26 3.67 5.87 -0.86
N GLY A 27 3.94 7.08 -1.34
CA GLY A 27 5.23 7.48 -1.89
C GLY A 27 5.97 8.39 -0.92
N ALA A 28 7.23 8.09 -0.61
CA ALA A 28 8.03 8.86 0.33
C ALA A 28 9.54 8.81 0.00
N SER A 29 10.29 9.83 0.41
CA SER A 29 11.74 9.91 0.17
C SER A 29 12.46 10.58 1.35
N ALA A 30 13.19 11.68 1.14
CA ALA A 30 13.84 12.43 2.21
C ALA A 30 12.83 12.94 3.26
N GLY A 31 13.06 12.62 4.53
CA GLY A 31 12.11 12.90 5.63
C GLY A 31 10.87 12.00 5.64
N GLY A 32 10.79 11.02 4.74
CA GLY A 32 9.68 10.11 4.61
C GLY A 32 9.51 9.17 5.80
N LEU A 33 10.59 8.77 6.46
CA LEU A 33 10.52 7.85 7.62
C LEU A 33 9.73 8.48 8.77
N GLU A 34 10.06 9.71 9.16
CA GLU A 34 9.37 10.40 10.25
C GLU A 34 7.89 10.62 9.91
N ALA A 35 7.60 10.96 8.65
CA ALA A 35 6.22 11.12 8.15
C ALA A 35 5.44 9.79 8.20
N LEU A 36 6.07 8.68 7.80
CA LEU A 36 5.46 7.33 7.85
C LEU A 36 5.21 6.89 9.30
N GLN A 37 6.16 7.09 10.21
CA GLN A 37 5.99 6.76 11.63
C GLN A 37 4.81 7.52 12.22
N GLN A 38 4.72 8.83 11.94
CA GLN A 38 3.59 9.64 12.39
C GLN A 38 2.27 9.16 11.77
N PHE A 39 2.24 8.93 10.46
CA PHE A 39 1.05 8.44 9.75
C PHE A 39 0.53 7.16 10.39
N PHE A 40 1.39 6.14 10.55
CA PHE A 40 0.98 4.85 11.07
C PHE A 40 0.63 4.87 12.58
N SER A 41 1.22 5.77 13.37
CA SER A 41 0.86 5.95 14.79
C SER A 41 -0.58 6.42 15.00
N TYR A 42 -1.22 6.98 13.97
CA TYR A 42 -2.62 7.43 14.01
C TYR A 42 -3.57 6.55 13.18
N MET A 43 -3.06 5.60 12.39
CA MET A 43 -3.91 4.76 11.56
C MET A 43 -4.52 3.60 12.35
N PRO A 44 -5.85 3.41 12.29
CA PRO A 44 -6.49 2.20 12.83
C PRO A 44 -5.93 0.94 12.17
N ASN A 45 -5.77 -0.11 12.97
CA ASN A 45 -5.22 -1.42 12.58
C ASN A 45 -6.27 -2.41 12.06
N ASN A 46 -7.54 -2.02 12.00
CA ASN A 46 -8.69 -2.85 11.63
C ASN A 46 -9.64 -2.12 10.67
N SER A 47 -9.04 -1.27 9.82
CA SER A 47 -9.76 -0.44 8.86
C SER A 47 -10.17 -1.21 7.60
N GLY A 48 -9.60 -2.41 7.39
CA GLY A 48 -9.71 -3.16 6.14
C GLY A 48 -8.88 -2.59 5.00
N LEU A 49 -8.06 -1.55 5.28
CA LEU A 49 -7.16 -0.94 4.30
C LEU A 49 -5.83 -1.68 4.28
N SER A 50 -5.23 -1.75 3.09
CA SER A 50 -3.87 -2.24 2.92
C SER A 50 -2.97 -1.12 2.40
N PHE A 51 -1.75 -1.03 2.91
CA PHE A 51 -0.82 0.03 2.57
C PHE A 51 0.36 -0.55 1.80
N VAL A 52 0.70 0.05 0.66
CA VAL A 52 1.89 -0.31 -0.10
C VAL A 52 2.81 0.90 -0.14
N VAL A 53 3.92 0.80 0.57
CA VAL A 53 4.87 1.89 0.82
C VAL A 53 6.05 1.77 -0.13
N ILE A 54 6.16 2.76 -1.01
CA ILE A 54 7.28 2.97 -1.92
C ILE A 54 8.15 4.08 -1.34
N GLN A 55 9.09 3.66 -0.51
CA GLN A 55 10.10 4.54 0.06
C GLN A 55 11.37 4.48 -0.78
N HIS A 56 11.94 5.64 -1.14
CA HIS A 56 13.32 5.69 -1.63
C HIS A 56 14.25 5.26 -0.49
N LEU A 57 14.76 4.04 -0.59
CA LEU A 57 15.71 3.46 0.35
C LEU A 57 17.12 3.54 -0.25
N SER A 58 18.12 3.79 0.60
CA SER A 58 19.50 3.58 0.18
C SER A 58 19.70 2.10 -0.16
N PRO A 59 20.22 1.77 -1.36
CA PRO A 59 20.40 0.38 -1.81
C PRO A 59 21.51 -0.37 -1.04
N ASP A 60 22.29 0.34 -0.24
CA ASP A 60 23.52 -0.15 0.41
C ASP A 60 23.29 -0.61 1.86
N TYR A 61 22.10 -0.37 2.42
CA TYR A 61 21.76 -0.74 3.78
C TYR A 61 20.62 -1.76 3.82
N LYS A 62 20.75 -2.75 4.71
CA LYS A 62 19.62 -3.61 5.06
C LYS A 62 18.52 -2.71 5.63
N SER A 63 17.38 -2.68 4.95
CA SER A 63 16.25 -1.87 5.39
C SER A 63 15.70 -2.42 6.69
N LEU A 64 15.83 -1.65 7.77
CA LEU A 64 15.16 -1.90 9.05
C LEU A 64 13.76 -1.25 9.08
N MET A 65 13.26 -0.81 7.92
CA MET A 65 12.01 -0.06 7.82
C MET A 65 10.82 -0.85 8.36
N ALA A 66 10.75 -2.16 8.07
CA ALA A 66 9.67 -3.01 8.60
C ALA A 66 9.68 -3.01 10.13
N ASP A 67 10.84 -3.24 10.75
CA ASP A 67 11.00 -3.27 12.21
C ASP A 67 10.74 -1.90 12.85
N ILE A 68 11.08 -0.82 12.16
CA ILE A 68 10.85 0.54 12.65
C ILE A 68 9.36 0.87 12.59
N LEU A 69 8.70 0.67 11.45
CA LEU A 69 7.28 0.97 11.28
C LEU A 69 6.40 0.05 12.14
N GLY A 70 6.79 -1.22 12.33
CA GLY A 70 6.08 -2.15 13.20
C GLY A 70 6.06 -1.75 14.69
N LYS A 71 6.84 -0.75 15.11
CA LYS A 71 6.72 -0.15 16.46
C LYS A 71 5.64 0.92 16.56
N HIS A 72 5.11 1.37 15.42
CA HIS A 72 4.15 2.47 15.30
C HIS A 72 2.78 2.02 14.82
N THR A 73 2.58 0.73 14.54
CA THR A 73 1.28 0.17 14.17
C THR A 73 1.17 -1.27 14.65
N GLU A 74 -0.06 -1.71 14.93
CA GLU A 74 -0.35 -3.12 15.20
C GLU A 74 -0.65 -3.91 13.91
N MET A 75 -0.76 -3.23 12.76
CA MET A 75 -0.83 -3.91 11.46
C MET A 75 0.43 -4.73 11.21
N ALA A 76 0.27 -5.83 10.48
CA ALA A 76 1.42 -6.59 10.03
C ALA A 76 2.25 -5.76 9.03
N VAL A 77 3.57 -5.71 9.21
CA VAL A 77 4.48 -4.97 8.33
C VAL A 77 5.47 -5.93 7.68
N TYR A 78 5.40 -6.04 6.35
CA TYR A 78 6.23 -6.96 5.59
C TYR A 78 7.01 -6.22 4.51
N GLN A 79 8.20 -6.75 4.19
CA GLN A 79 8.79 -6.48 2.89
C GLN A 79 8.03 -7.32 1.86
N ALA A 80 7.61 -6.71 0.74
CA ALA A 80 6.83 -7.39 -0.27
C ALA A 80 7.60 -8.55 -0.93
N GLU A 81 6.89 -9.64 -1.21
CA GLU A 81 7.38 -10.76 -2.01
C GLU A 81 6.69 -10.78 -3.37
N ASN A 82 7.37 -11.32 -4.39
CA ASN A 82 6.82 -11.36 -5.73
C ASN A 82 5.60 -12.30 -5.78
N GLY A 83 4.48 -11.79 -6.29
CA GLY A 83 3.22 -12.51 -6.37
C GLY A 83 2.43 -12.55 -5.06
N ALA A 84 2.86 -11.83 -4.02
CA ALA A 84 2.13 -11.74 -2.76
C ALA A 84 0.75 -11.12 -3.00
N ALA A 85 -0.30 -11.80 -2.54
CA ALA A 85 -1.64 -11.23 -2.48
C ALA A 85 -1.68 -10.12 -1.42
N VAL A 86 -2.39 -9.04 -1.72
CA VAL A 86 -2.56 -7.94 -0.78
C VAL A 86 -3.69 -8.28 0.18
N GLU A 87 -3.33 -8.43 1.46
CA GLU A 87 -4.23 -8.75 2.56
C GLU A 87 -4.66 -7.48 3.30
N PRO A 88 -5.89 -7.41 3.84
CA PRO A 88 -6.35 -6.29 4.65
C PRO A 88 -5.45 -6.05 5.87
N ASP A 89 -5.47 -4.81 6.38
CA ASP A 89 -4.80 -4.42 7.63
C ASP A 89 -3.30 -4.75 7.65
N THR A 90 -2.66 -4.62 6.48
CA THR A 90 -1.27 -5.01 6.24
C THR A 90 -0.52 -3.90 5.52
N VAL A 91 0.74 -3.69 5.93
CA VAL A 91 1.68 -2.75 5.32
C VAL A 91 2.75 -3.53 4.56
N TYR A 92 2.90 -3.24 3.27
CA TYR A 92 3.90 -3.83 2.40
C TYR A 92 4.94 -2.79 2.00
N LEU A 93 6.22 -3.10 2.19
CA LEU A 93 7.35 -2.25 1.84
C LEU A 93 8.00 -2.76 0.57
N ILE A 94 8.31 -1.85 -0.37
CA ILE A 94 9.12 -2.21 -1.53
C ILE A 94 10.51 -2.74 -1.09
N PRO A 95 10.97 -3.88 -1.64
CA PRO A 95 12.34 -4.35 -1.40
C PRO A 95 13.38 -3.43 -2.05
N PRO A 96 14.62 -3.40 -1.52
CA PRO A 96 15.70 -2.65 -2.15
C PRO A 96 16.02 -3.21 -3.56
N LYS A 97 16.43 -2.33 -4.48
CA LYS A 97 16.84 -2.68 -5.86
C LYS A 97 15.76 -3.39 -6.68
N LYS A 98 14.48 -3.14 -6.38
CA LYS A 98 13.33 -3.66 -7.13
C LYS A 98 12.45 -2.51 -7.61
N TYR A 99 11.72 -2.77 -8.69
CA TYR A 99 10.47 -2.09 -8.97
C TYR A 99 9.31 -2.95 -8.46
N MET A 100 8.19 -2.30 -8.14
CA MET A 100 6.98 -2.97 -7.71
C MET A 100 5.79 -2.37 -8.45
N THR A 101 4.92 -3.25 -8.93
CA THR A 101 3.62 -2.92 -9.51
C THR A 101 2.53 -3.77 -8.86
N ILE A 102 1.27 -3.51 -9.20
CA ILE A 102 0.15 -4.37 -8.84
C ILE A 102 -0.48 -4.99 -10.09
N GLN A 103 -0.80 -6.28 -10.02
CA GLN A 103 -1.54 -6.99 -11.06
C GLN A 103 -2.46 -8.05 -10.45
N GLY A 104 -3.77 -7.93 -10.69
CA GLY A 104 -4.75 -8.91 -10.24
C GLY A 104 -4.81 -9.05 -8.71
N GLY A 105 -4.64 -7.94 -7.99
CA GLY A 105 -4.60 -7.90 -6.52
C GLY A 105 -3.30 -8.42 -5.90
N LYS A 106 -2.25 -8.64 -6.72
CA LYS A 106 -0.96 -9.14 -6.26
C LYS A 106 0.16 -8.14 -6.53
N LEU A 107 1.11 -8.06 -5.61
CA LEU A 107 2.33 -7.27 -5.78
C LEU A 107 3.28 -8.02 -6.72
N VAL A 108 3.68 -7.37 -7.81
CA VAL A 108 4.60 -7.93 -8.80
C VAL A 108 5.92 -7.18 -8.71
N LEU A 109 7.00 -7.93 -8.53
CA LEU A 109 8.35 -7.38 -8.39
C LEU A 109 9.16 -7.64 -9.64
N SER A 110 9.90 -6.63 -10.09
CA SER A 110 10.88 -6.77 -11.17
C SER A 110 12.22 -6.18 -10.74
N ASP A 111 13.29 -6.65 -11.36
CA ASP A 111 14.64 -6.17 -11.06
C ASP A 111 14.81 -4.73 -11.53
N TYR A 112 15.52 -3.95 -10.72
CA TYR A 112 16.01 -2.65 -11.12
C TYR A 112 16.97 -2.80 -12.32
N ASN A 113 16.69 -2.07 -13.41
CA ASN A 113 17.57 -2.03 -14.58
C ASN A 113 18.50 -0.81 -14.51
N HIS A 114 19.81 -1.05 -14.54
CA HIS A 114 20.81 0.02 -14.53
C HIS A 114 20.76 0.80 -15.85
N GLY A 115 20.26 2.04 -15.82
CA GLY A 115 20.28 2.96 -16.96
C GLY A 115 18.96 3.68 -17.27
N SER A 116 17.84 3.30 -16.65
CA SER A 116 16.59 4.05 -16.75
C SER A 116 16.47 5.10 -15.64
N LEU A 117 15.72 6.18 -15.90
CA LEU A 117 15.26 7.09 -14.83
C LEU A 117 14.53 6.26 -13.76
N ASN A 118 14.97 6.40 -12.51
CA ASN A 118 14.49 5.61 -11.38
C ASN A 118 13.31 6.32 -10.71
N HIS A 119 12.08 5.96 -11.11
CA HIS A 119 10.85 6.53 -10.56
C HIS A 119 9.91 5.43 -10.03
N PRO A 120 10.31 4.68 -8.98
CA PRO A 120 9.52 3.58 -8.44
C PRO A 120 8.15 4.04 -7.91
N ILE A 121 8.03 5.29 -7.42
CA ILE A 121 6.74 5.81 -6.96
C ILE A 121 5.81 6.01 -8.16
N ASP A 122 6.28 6.66 -9.24
CA ASP A 122 5.51 6.80 -10.48
C ASP A 122 5.06 5.44 -11.03
N ILE A 123 5.98 4.46 -11.06
CA ILE A 123 5.70 3.11 -11.58
C ILE A 123 4.57 2.44 -10.78
N PHE A 124 4.68 2.43 -9.45
CA PHE A 124 3.67 1.79 -8.62
C PHE A 124 2.33 2.52 -8.71
N PHE A 125 2.32 3.85 -8.56
CA PHE A 125 1.10 4.66 -8.62
C PHE A 125 0.38 4.52 -9.97
N THR A 126 1.13 4.49 -11.08
CA THR A 126 0.56 4.27 -12.41
C THR A 126 -0.10 2.89 -12.50
N SER A 127 0.59 1.83 -12.06
CA SER A 127 0.01 0.47 -12.08
C SER A 127 -1.23 0.35 -11.18
N LEU A 128 -1.24 1.04 -10.04
CA LEU A 128 -2.38 1.08 -9.13
C LEU A 128 -3.58 1.80 -9.77
N ALA A 129 -3.33 2.92 -10.46
CA ALA A 129 -4.35 3.65 -11.20
C ALA A 129 -4.96 2.81 -12.33
N GLU A 130 -4.12 2.11 -13.10
CA GLU A 130 -4.57 1.23 -14.18
C GLU A 130 -5.43 0.06 -13.66
N GLU A 131 -5.03 -0.56 -12.54
CA GLU A 131 -5.75 -1.70 -11.99
C GLU A 131 -7.02 -1.31 -11.22
N LYS A 132 -6.93 -0.31 -10.33
CA LYS A 132 -8.00 0.03 -9.38
C LYS A 132 -8.87 1.19 -9.84
N ARG A 133 -8.44 1.93 -10.87
CA ARG A 133 -9.20 3.05 -11.47
C ARG A 133 -9.64 4.07 -10.41
N GLU A 134 -10.93 4.34 -10.27
CA GLU A 134 -11.47 5.27 -9.29
C GLU A 134 -11.25 4.84 -7.83
N HIS A 135 -10.95 3.55 -7.59
CA HIS A 135 -10.59 3.02 -6.28
C HIS A 135 -9.07 3.11 -6.00
N SER A 136 -8.28 3.71 -6.89
CA SER A 136 -6.88 4.00 -6.62
C SER A 136 -6.77 5.19 -5.67
N ILE A 137 -6.11 4.97 -4.53
CA ILE A 137 -5.82 6.01 -3.55
C ILE A 137 -4.31 6.06 -3.34
N VAL A 138 -3.74 7.25 -3.45
CA VAL A 138 -2.32 7.46 -3.19
C VAL A 138 -2.08 8.60 -2.21
N VAL A 139 -1.04 8.42 -1.39
CA VAL A 139 -0.55 9.40 -0.41
C VAL A 139 0.89 9.76 -0.77
N VAL A 140 1.16 11.05 -0.95
CA VAL A 140 2.53 11.57 -1.14
C VAL A 140 3.00 12.20 0.17
N LEU A 141 4.10 11.69 0.71
CA LEU A 141 4.75 12.22 1.91
C LEU A 141 6.07 12.91 1.56
N SER A 142 6.67 13.56 2.56
CA SER A 142 7.95 14.30 2.46
C SER A 142 8.98 13.59 1.58
N GLY A 143 9.61 14.37 0.71
CA GLY A 143 10.60 13.87 -0.23
C GLY A 143 11.17 14.96 -1.12
N THR A 144 12.28 14.65 -1.80
CA THR A 144 12.90 15.55 -2.79
C THR A 144 12.77 14.99 -4.19
N GLY A 145 12.72 15.85 -5.19
CA GLY A 145 12.66 15.47 -6.60
C GLY A 145 11.23 15.39 -7.13
N SER A 146 11.04 14.66 -8.23
CA SER A 146 9.77 14.63 -8.97
C SER A 146 9.13 13.24 -9.06
N ASP A 147 9.73 12.21 -8.45
CA ASP A 147 9.15 10.86 -8.45
C ASP A 147 7.81 10.85 -7.70
N GLY A 148 6.78 10.29 -8.33
CA GLY A 148 5.39 10.31 -7.88
C GLY A 148 4.52 11.33 -8.61
N THR A 149 5.11 12.31 -9.31
CA THR A 149 4.36 13.35 -10.02
C THR A 149 3.54 12.78 -11.19
N ASN A 150 4.13 11.91 -12.01
CA ASN A 150 3.43 11.32 -13.15
C ASN A 150 2.43 10.26 -12.68
N GLY A 151 2.78 9.52 -11.63
CA GLY A 151 1.90 8.55 -11.00
C GLY A 151 0.65 9.19 -10.41
N VAL A 152 0.80 10.32 -9.70
CA VAL A 152 -0.34 11.12 -9.19
C VAL A 152 -1.23 11.60 -10.33
N LYS A 153 -0.64 12.06 -11.45
CA LYS A 153 -1.39 12.45 -12.64
C LYS A 153 -2.20 11.26 -13.18
N ALA A 154 -1.59 10.09 -13.32
CA ALA A 154 -2.27 8.87 -13.77
C ALA A 154 -3.44 8.50 -12.84
N VAL A 155 -3.26 8.56 -11.52
CA VAL A 155 -4.34 8.34 -10.54
C VAL A 155 -5.50 9.31 -10.77
N LYS A 156 -5.22 10.60 -10.96
CA LYS A 156 -6.27 11.60 -11.23
C LYS A 156 -6.99 11.36 -12.55
N GLU A 157 -6.27 11.00 -13.61
CA GLU A 157 -6.84 10.68 -14.92
C GLU A 157 -7.76 9.46 -14.88
N HIS A 158 -7.50 8.52 -13.96
CA HIS A 158 -8.35 7.35 -13.70
C HIS A 158 -9.46 7.59 -12.66
N GLY A 159 -9.63 8.82 -12.16
CA GLY A 159 -10.68 9.17 -11.21
C GLY A 159 -10.37 8.88 -9.74
N GLY A 160 -9.13 8.49 -9.42
CA GLY A 160 -8.70 8.17 -8.08
C GLY A 160 -8.49 9.38 -7.16
N LEU A 161 -8.19 9.06 -5.90
CA LEU A 161 -7.91 10.02 -4.83
C LEU A 161 -6.41 10.18 -4.63
N VAL A 162 -5.98 11.44 -4.54
CA VAL A 162 -4.61 11.81 -4.21
C VAL A 162 -4.66 12.65 -2.95
N ILE A 163 -3.86 12.25 -1.96
CA ILE A 163 -3.61 13.00 -0.73
C ILE A 163 -2.13 13.35 -0.73
N ALA A 164 -1.79 14.59 -0.36
CA ALA A 164 -0.41 15.02 -0.21
C ALA A 164 -0.21 15.60 1.19
N GLN A 165 0.94 15.33 1.78
CA GLN A 165 1.37 15.99 3.00
C GLN A 165 1.46 17.50 2.76
N ALA A 166 0.92 18.28 3.70
CA ALA A 166 0.98 19.74 3.63
C ALA A 166 2.44 20.23 3.73
N PRO A 167 2.88 21.21 2.92
CA PRO A 167 4.27 21.69 2.91
C PRO A 167 4.80 22.10 4.28
N GLU A 168 3.95 22.64 5.14
CA GLU A 168 4.30 23.11 6.49
C GLU A 168 4.71 21.97 7.44
N THR A 169 4.31 20.74 7.10
CA THR A 169 4.62 19.54 7.87
C THR A 169 5.61 18.62 7.15
N ALA A 170 5.86 18.85 5.86
CA ALA A 170 6.87 18.15 5.08
C ALA A 170 8.26 18.70 5.43
N LYS A 171 9.24 17.80 5.55
CA LYS A 171 10.61 18.20 5.88
C LYS A 171 11.38 18.70 4.65
N PHE A 172 10.93 18.29 3.46
CA PHE A 172 11.51 18.57 2.15
C PHE A 172 10.43 18.82 1.10
#